data_AF-A0A931N7B3-F1
#
_entry.id   AF-A0A931N7B3-F1
#
_cell.length_a   1.000
_cell.length_b   1.000
_cell.length_c   1.000
_cell.angle_alpha   90.00
_cell.angle_beta   90.00
_cell.angle_gamma   90.00
#
_symmetry.space_group_name_H-M   'P 1'
#
loop_
_entity.id
_entity.type
_entity.pdbx_description
1 polymer ?
#
loop_
_entity_poly.entity_id
_entity_poly.type
_entity_poly.pdbx_seq_one_letter_code
_entity_poly.pdbx_strand_id
1 'polypeptide(L)'
;MGISEESLKKTIKEHPHAKAVFVINPTYYGAVSDLKAIVRAAHRHEMAVLVDEAHGAHMSFHDDFPLTAMEVGADMSASSMHKTSGSMSQSSVLLLRSDVISPERVRQVLSLTHTPSASYVLMCSLDVARKQMATNGDELLEETLELARWARDAINTIEGLNAFGKELIGTPGCFDFDETKLSIHVAGIGYTGYQIETILRRDYNIQIELSDMKTERVTVTHSVAIPKSPEMLVSPRSAFYSPKKVVALEDSIGEIAGEMVMAYPPGIPVICMGERISKEIVAYIQLLKEQNCELHGMADPLVNHLRVLGTN
;
A
#
# COMPACT_ATOMS: atom_id res chain seq x y z
N MET A 1 -4.68 -10.55 -0.81
CA MET A 1 -4.63 -9.14 -0.37
C MET A 1 -3.22 -8.64 -0.20
N GLY A 2 -2.35 -9.38 0.51
CA GLY A 2 -0.89 -9.20 0.51
C GLY A 2 -0.15 -10.18 -0.40
N ILE A 3 1.13 -10.39 -0.12
CA ILE A 3 2.05 -11.22 -0.91
C ILE A 3 2.01 -12.67 -0.40
N SER A 4 1.82 -13.64 -1.30
CA SER A 4 1.93 -15.07 -0.95
C SER A 4 3.38 -15.55 -1.04
N GLU A 5 3.75 -16.53 -0.20
CA GLU A 5 5.09 -17.14 -0.22
C GLU A 5 5.39 -17.79 -1.60
N GLU A 6 4.38 -18.37 -2.24
CA GLU A 6 4.51 -18.96 -3.57
C GLU A 6 4.87 -17.91 -4.63
N SER A 7 4.15 -16.78 -4.63
CA SER A 7 4.42 -15.67 -5.54
C SER A 7 5.84 -15.15 -5.35
N LEU A 8 6.27 -14.94 -4.10
CA LEU A 8 7.64 -14.49 -3.81
C LEU A 8 8.69 -15.50 -4.31
N LYS A 9 8.51 -16.79 -4.02
CA LYS A 9 9.46 -17.84 -4.46
C LYS A 9 9.60 -17.88 -5.97
N LYS A 10 8.51 -17.65 -6.71
CA LYS A 10 8.54 -17.54 -8.16
C LYS A 10 9.32 -16.29 -8.60
N THR A 11 9.03 -15.13 -8.03
CA THR A 11 9.72 -13.87 -8.36
C THR A 11 11.23 -13.93 -8.07
N ILE A 12 11.64 -14.53 -6.95
CA ILE A 12 13.07 -14.70 -6.62
C ILE A 12 13.79 -15.55 -7.69
N LYS A 13 13.14 -16.60 -8.21
CA LYS A 13 13.69 -17.44 -9.29
C LYS A 13 13.80 -16.70 -10.62
N GLU A 14 12.82 -15.84 -10.91
CA GLU A 14 12.80 -15.02 -12.13
C GLU A 14 13.84 -13.88 -12.07
N HIS A 15 14.22 -13.45 -10.86
CA HIS A 15 15.17 -12.37 -10.63
C HIS A 15 16.32 -12.76 -9.68
N PRO A 16 17.18 -13.72 -10.06
CA PRO A 16 18.24 -14.26 -9.19
C PRO A 16 19.33 -13.25 -8.82
N HIS A 17 19.40 -12.12 -9.52
CA HIS A 17 20.37 -11.05 -9.27
C HIS A 17 19.84 -9.95 -8.34
N ALA A 18 18.58 -10.02 -7.91
CA ALA A 18 18.03 -9.06 -6.97
C ALA A 18 18.82 -9.08 -5.66
N LYS A 19 18.98 -7.89 -5.04
CA LYS A 19 19.73 -7.72 -3.78
C LYS A 19 18.84 -7.56 -2.56
N ALA A 20 17.57 -7.25 -2.79
CA ALA A 20 16.61 -7.07 -1.74
C ALA A 20 15.20 -7.43 -2.22
N VAL A 21 14.37 -7.81 -1.26
CA VAL A 21 12.92 -7.90 -1.38
C VAL A 21 12.35 -6.70 -0.63
N PHE A 22 11.48 -5.93 -1.29
CA PHE A 22 10.74 -4.83 -0.69
C PHE A 22 9.27 -5.22 -0.53
N VAL A 23 8.74 -5.15 0.69
CA VAL A 23 7.36 -5.59 1.02
C VAL A 23 6.63 -4.49 1.77
N ILE A 24 5.37 -4.27 1.43
CA ILE A 24 4.46 -3.43 2.22
C ILE A 24 3.70 -4.34 3.18
N ASN A 25 3.75 -4.06 4.48
CA ASN A 25 3.06 -4.84 5.50
C ASN A 25 2.77 -4.02 6.76
N PRO A 26 1.54 -3.95 7.29
CA PRO A 26 0.31 -4.52 6.73
C PRO A 26 -0.11 -3.79 5.45
N THR A 27 -1.05 -4.39 4.71
CA THR A 27 -1.74 -3.69 3.63
C THR A 27 -2.70 -2.63 4.19
N TYR A 28 -3.17 -1.71 3.33
CA TYR A 28 -4.17 -0.70 3.70
C TYR A 28 -5.46 -1.29 4.30
N TYR A 29 -5.81 -2.52 3.94
CA TYR A 29 -7.01 -3.22 4.40
C TYR A 29 -6.78 -4.03 5.69
N GLY A 30 -5.59 -3.97 6.30
CA GLY A 30 -5.26 -4.71 7.52
C GLY A 30 -4.67 -6.11 7.29
N ALA A 31 -4.66 -6.61 6.06
CA ALA A 31 -4.09 -7.93 5.77
C ALA A 31 -2.56 -7.93 5.94
N VAL A 32 -2.04 -8.93 6.64
CA VAL A 32 -0.61 -9.17 6.86
C VAL A 32 -0.15 -10.40 6.09
N SER A 33 1.00 -10.28 5.42
CA SER A 33 1.63 -11.40 4.71
C SER A 33 2.42 -12.27 5.70
N ASP A 34 2.74 -13.53 5.35
CA ASP A 34 3.63 -14.36 6.17
C ASP A 34 5.08 -13.83 6.07
N LEU A 35 5.35 -12.73 6.75
CA LEU A 35 6.65 -12.06 6.73
C LEU A 35 7.76 -12.99 7.19
N LYS A 36 7.48 -13.89 8.13
CA LYS A 36 8.46 -14.87 8.60
C LYS A 36 8.87 -15.83 7.48
N ALA A 37 7.92 -16.32 6.68
CA ALA A 37 8.24 -17.13 5.51
C ALA A 37 8.97 -16.34 4.42
N ILE A 38 8.54 -15.11 4.18
CA ILE A 38 9.17 -14.18 3.22
C ILE A 38 10.63 -13.95 3.58
N VAL A 39 10.91 -13.55 4.83
CA VAL A 39 12.27 -13.31 5.36
C VAL A 39 13.15 -14.53 5.19
N ARG A 40 12.68 -15.71 5.63
CA ARG A 40 13.43 -16.96 5.45
C ARG A 40 13.70 -17.28 3.98
N ALA A 41 12.75 -17.02 3.08
CA ALA A 41 12.90 -17.31 1.66
C ALA A 41 13.90 -16.38 0.97
N ALA A 42 13.86 -15.09 1.30
CA ALA A 42 14.78 -14.08 0.79
C ALA A 42 16.21 -14.30 1.30
N HIS A 43 16.39 -14.52 2.61
CA HIS A 43 17.70 -14.76 3.21
C HIS A 43 18.39 -16.02 2.67
N ARG A 44 17.63 -17.08 2.32
CA ARG A 44 18.20 -18.26 1.62
C ARG A 44 18.82 -17.95 0.26
N HIS A 45 18.47 -16.82 -0.34
CA HIS A 45 19.02 -16.33 -1.60
C HIS A 45 19.90 -15.09 -1.40
N GLU A 46 20.37 -14.85 -0.18
CA GLU A 46 21.25 -13.72 0.16
C GLU A 46 20.64 -12.34 -0.19
N MET A 47 19.30 -12.24 -0.14
CA MET A 47 18.58 -10.99 -0.37
C MET A 47 18.18 -10.35 0.95
N ALA A 48 18.45 -9.05 1.12
CA ALA A 48 17.95 -8.29 2.26
C ALA A 48 16.42 -8.13 2.19
N VAL A 49 15.74 -8.04 3.33
CA VAL A 49 14.30 -7.78 3.38
C VAL A 49 14.02 -6.41 3.96
N LEU A 50 13.45 -5.55 3.11
CA LEU A 50 13.04 -4.20 3.44
C LEU A 50 11.52 -4.17 3.56
N VAL A 51 11.00 -3.70 4.69
CA VAL A 51 9.56 -3.65 4.92
C VAL A 51 9.10 -2.20 5.07
N ASP A 52 8.08 -1.82 4.29
CA ASP A 52 7.30 -0.62 4.55
C ASP A 52 6.16 -0.99 5.52
N GLU A 53 6.39 -0.68 6.80
CA GLU A 53 5.43 -0.82 7.88
C GLU A 53 4.81 0.52 8.27
N ALA A 54 4.53 1.39 7.29
CA ALA A 54 3.92 2.68 7.55
C ALA A 54 2.64 2.59 8.41
N HIS A 55 1.83 1.54 8.23
CA HIS A 55 0.60 1.33 9.01
C HIS A 55 0.78 0.38 10.21
N GLY A 56 1.99 -0.13 10.47
CA GLY A 56 2.25 -1.13 11.51
C GLY A 56 2.91 -0.60 12.80
N ALA A 57 2.97 0.72 12.99
CA ALA A 57 3.71 1.34 14.11
C ALA A 57 3.20 0.95 15.51
N HIS A 58 1.96 0.50 15.61
CA HIS A 58 1.30 0.11 16.87
C HIS A 58 1.42 -1.39 17.19
N MET A 59 1.78 -2.22 16.22
CA MET A 59 1.60 -3.68 16.29
C MET A 59 2.45 -4.35 17.38
N SER A 60 3.64 -3.83 17.70
CA SER A 60 4.54 -4.42 18.71
C SER A 60 4.11 -4.16 20.17
N PHE A 61 3.00 -3.45 20.40
CA PHE A 61 2.63 -2.96 21.72
C PHE A 61 1.44 -3.67 22.35
N HIS A 62 0.88 -4.70 21.70
CA HIS A 62 -0.20 -5.52 22.23
C HIS A 62 -0.24 -6.89 21.54
N ASP A 63 -0.51 -7.96 22.29
CA ASP A 63 -0.32 -9.36 21.83
C ASP A 63 -1.32 -9.82 20.75
N ASP A 64 -2.48 -9.15 20.63
CA ASP A 64 -3.49 -9.49 19.62
C ASP A 64 -3.15 -9.00 18.20
N PHE A 65 -2.06 -8.23 18.02
CA PHE A 65 -1.63 -7.76 16.71
C PHE A 65 -0.66 -8.73 16.03
N PRO A 66 -0.59 -8.69 14.69
CA PRO A 66 0.39 -9.48 13.97
C PRO A 66 1.84 -9.07 14.27
N LEU A 67 2.77 -10.00 14.09
CA LEU A 67 4.20 -9.75 14.30
C LEU A 67 4.74 -8.68 13.35
N THR A 68 5.59 -7.80 13.87
CA THR A 68 6.30 -6.77 13.10
C THR A 68 7.48 -7.33 12.31
N ALA A 69 7.95 -6.55 11.33
CA ALA A 69 9.12 -6.87 10.51
C ALA A 69 10.38 -7.07 11.36
N MET A 70 10.56 -6.27 12.42
CA MET A 70 11.71 -6.41 13.31
C MET A 70 11.65 -7.71 14.12
N GLU A 71 10.47 -8.14 14.58
CA GLU A 71 10.31 -9.39 15.34
C GLU A 71 10.57 -10.63 14.48
N VAL A 72 10.14 -10.61 13.22
CA VAL A 72 10.34 -11.73 12.27
C VAL A 72 11.72 -11.73 11.61
N GLY A 73 12.54 -10.70 11.85
CA GLY A 73 13.94 -10.65 11.43
C GLY A 73 14.19 -10.03 10.06
N ALA A 74 13.32 -9.12 9.60
CA ALA A 74 13.62 -8.30 8.43
C ALA A 74 14.81 -7.37 8.70
N ASP A 75 15.51 -6.98 7.64
CA ASP A 75 16.74 -6.20 7.72
C ASP A 75 16.51 -4.73 8.05
N MET A 76 15.43 -4.16 7.52
CA MET A 76 15.07 -2.76 7.76
C MET A 76 13.56 -2.56 7.64
N SER A 77 13.00 -1.70 8.48
CA SER A 77 11.58 -1.33 8.44
C SER A 77 11.38 0.17 8.54
N ALA A 78 10.57 0.74 7.65
CA ALA A 78 10.12 2.12 7.75
C ALA A 78 8.72 2.17 8.34
N SER A 79 8.52 2.93 9.42
CA SER A 79 7.25 3.00 10.13
C SER A 79 6.80 4.45 10.34
N SER A 80 5.53 4.72 10.02
CA SER A 80 4.94 6.06 10.14
C SER A 80 4.23 6.22 11.48
N MET A 81 4.99 6.65 12.48
CA MET A 81 4.48 6.91 13.84
C MET A 81 3.26 7.84 13.88
N HIS A 82 3.16 8.78 12.93
CA HIS A 82 2.04 9.73 12.86
C HIS A 82 0.73 9.12 12.37
N LYS A 83 0.76 7.91 11.80
CA LYS A 83 -0.43 7.22 11.31
C LYS A 83 -1.13 6.44 12.43
N THR A 84 -0.36 5.65 13.19
CA THR A 84 -0.95 4.69 14.14
C THR A 84 -0.37 4.74 15.55
N SER A 85 0.61 5.61 15.84
CA SER A 85 1.19 5.75 17.18
C SER A 85 1.00 7.15 17.79
N GLY A 86 0.33 8.07 17.07
CA GLY A 86 -0.09 9.38 17.62
C GLY A 86 0.95 10.50 17.58
N SER A 87 2.03 10.39 16.80
CA SER A 87 2.96 11.52 16.61
C SER A 87 2.45 12.52 15.55
N MET A 88 3.11 13.68 15.42
CA MET A 88 2.70 14.69 14.44
C MET A 88 3.05 14.29 13.00
N SER A 89 2.24 14.71 12.02
CA SER A 89 2.50 14.47 10.59
C SER A 89 3.94 14.83 10.18
N GLN A 90 4.45 14.12 9.17
CA GLN A 90 5.87 14.14 8.71
C GLN A 90 6.86 13.40 9.61
N SER A 91 6.42 12.82 10.73
CA SER A 91 7.31 12.09 11.62
C SER A 91 7.24 10.58 11.41
N SER A 92 8.40 9.92 11.36
CA SER A 92 8.55 8.49 11.09
C SER A 92 9.81 7.95 11.75
N VAL A 93 9.93 6.63 11.82
CA VAL A 93 11.12 5.93 12.30
C VAL A 93 11.61 4.95 11.24
N LEU A 94 12.93 4.78 11.15
CA LEU A 94 13.57 3.75 10.36
C LEU A 94 14.28 2.79 11.31
N LEU A 95 13.80 1.56 11.37
CA LEU A 95 14.33 0.49 12.21
C LEU A 95 15.30 -0.35 11.39
N LEU A 96 16.45 -0.69 11.97
CA LEU A 96 17.52 -1.43 11.30
C LEU A 96 17.91 -2.64 12.16
N ARG A 97 17.88 -3.83 11.54
CA ARG A 97 18.27 -5.11 12.14
C ARG A 97 18.96 -5.96 11.07
N SER A 98 20.15 -5.55 10.64
CA SER A 98 20.82 -6.21 9.52
C SER A 98 22.32 -6.35 9.73
N ASP A 99 22.85 -7.50 9.31
CA ASP A 99 24.29 -7.73 9.17
C ASP A 99 24.80 -7.37 7.76
N VAL A 100 23.90 -7.20 6.79
CA VAL A 100 24.24 -6.89 5.39
C VAL A 100 24.08 -5.40 5.04
N ILE A 101 23.26 -4.66 5.79
CA ILE A 101 23.06 -3.22 5.62
C ILE A 101 23.84 -2.46 6.70
N SER A 102 24.91 -1.76 6.31
CA SER A 102 25.71 -0.95 7.23
C SER A 102 24.92 0.25 7.80
N PRO A 103 24.87 0.39 9.14
CA PRO A 103 24.29 1.58 9.80
C PRO A 103 24.94 2.90 9.36
N GLU A 104 26.25 2.89 9.11
CA GLU A 104 26.99 4.06 8.63
C GLU A 104 26.51 4.48 7.24
N ARG A 105 26.29 3.50 6.36
CA ARG A 105 25.78 3.76 5.01
C ARG A 105 24.37 4.33 5.06
N VAL A 106 23.50 3.78 5.92
CA VAL A 106 22.14 4.31 6.13
C VAL A 106 22.21 5.77 6.60
N ARG A 107 23.05 6.07 7.60
CA ARG A 107 23.22 7.44 8.11
C ARG A 107 23.71 8.41 7.04
N GLN A 108 24.65 7.99 6.19
CA GLN A 108 25.11 8.80 5.05
C GLN A 108 23.97 9.11 4.09
N VAL A 109 23.16 8.11 3.73
CA VAL A 109 22.02 8.31 2.82
C VAL A 109 20.97 9.23 3.43
N LEU A 110 20.64 9.04 4.71
CA LEU A 110 19.72 9.94 5.44
C LEU A 110 20.24 11.38 5.45
N SER A 111 21.55 11.59 5.63
CA SER A 111 22.14 12.94 5.62
C SER A 111 22.04 13.67 4.28
N LEU A 112 21.87 12.94 3.17
CA LEU A 112 21.67 13.52 1.84
C LEU A 112 20.22 13.92 1.57
N THR A 113 19.25 13.33 2.27
CA THR A 113 17.82 13.54 2.05
C THR A 113 17.16 14.38 3.14
N HIS A 114 17.74 14.43 4.33
CA HIS A 114 17.21 15.19 5.46
C HIS A 114 17.73 16.64 5.48
N THR A 115 16.92 17.52 6.04
CA THR A 115 17.37 18.86 6.40
C THR A 115 18.41 18.79 7.51
N PRO A 116 19.49 19.61 7.47
CA PRO A 116 20.42 19.73 8.59
C PRO A 116 19.77 20.39 9.82
N SER A 117 18.60 21.02 9.65
CA SER A 117 17.84 21.70 10.70
C SER A 117 16.50 21.00 10.92
N ALA A 118 16.54 19.80 11.52
CA ALA A 118 15.33 19.04 11.83
C ALA A 118 14.40 19.81 12.79
N SER A 119 13.09 19.64 12.62
CA SER A 119 12.10 20.25 13.52
C SER A 119 12.14 19.55 14.88
N TYR A 120 12.59 20.27 15.90
CA TYR A 120 12.61 19.77 17.28
C TYR A 120 11.20 19.45 17.79
N VAL A 121 10.17 20.14 17.30
CA VAL A 121 8.77 19.84 17.63
C VAL A 121 8.38 18.45 17.12
N LEU A 122 8.74 18.11 15.88
CA LEU A 122 8.46 16.78 15.33
C LEU A 122 9.24 15.70 16.07
N MET A 123 10.52 15.96 16.40
CA MET A 123 11.35 15.04 17.18
C MET A 123 10.81 14.81 18.59
N CYS A 124 10.37 15.86 19.29
CA CYS A 124 9.71 15.72 20.59
C CYS A 124 8.39 14.95 20.47
N SER A 125 7.59 15.19 19.42
CA SER A 125 6.35 14.45 19.21
C SER A 125 6.60 12.94 19.01
N LEU A 126 7.69 12.59 18.32
CA LEU A 126 8.10 11.19 18.14
C LEU A 126 8.48 10.54 19.47
N ASP A 127 9.30 11.22 20.27
CA ASP A 127 9.73 10.66 21.56
C ASP A 127 8.56 10.52 22.55
N VAL A 128 7.64 11.49 22.55
CA VAL A 128 6.41 11.42 23.36
C VAL A 128 5.51 10.27 22.88
N ALA A 129 5.28 10.12 21.58
CA ALA A 129 4.49 9.02 21.03
C ALA A 129 5.12 7.66 21.35
N ARG A 130 6.43 7.51 21.16
CA ARG A 130 7.19 6.31 21.54
C ARG A 130 7.03 6.00 23.04
N LYS A 131 7.14 7.01 23.91
CA LYS A 131 6.94 6.84 25.35
C LYS A 131 5.53 6.37 25.66
N GLN A 132 4.51 7.01 25.08
CA GLN A 132 3.10 6.66 25.29
C GLN A 132 2.82 5.20 24.89
N MET A 133 3.29 4.78 23.72
CA MET A 133 3.13 3.39 23.28
C MET A 133 3.87 2.42 24.22
N ALA A 134 5.08 2.76 24.65
CA ALA A 134 5.86 1.90 25.54
C ALA A 134 5.31 1.80 26.98
N THR A 135 4.57 2.81 27.47
CA THR A 135 4.07 2.82 28.86
C THR A 135 2.58 2.53 28.98
N ASN A 136 1.80 2.85 27.95
CA ASN A 136 0.34 2.78 27.95
C ASN A 136 -0.22 2.16 26.65
N GLY A 137 0.62 1.71 25.73
CA GLY A 137 0.18 1.20 24.43
C GLY A 137 -0.74 -0.01 24.54
N ASP A 138 -0.43 -0.94 25.45
CA ASP A 138 -1.23 -2.14 25.68
C ASP A 138 -2.69 -1.80 26.02
N GLU A 139 -2.92 -1.00 27.06
CA GLU A 139 -4.27 -0.55 27.48
C GLU A 139 -4.99 0.26 26.39
N LEU A 140 -4.30 1.19 25.72
CA LEU A 140 -4.88 2.04 24.67
C LEU A 140 -5.29 1.24 23.44
N LEU A 141 -4.50 0.23 23.09
CA LEU A 141 -4.76 -0.63 21.94
C LEU A 141 -5.83 -1.66 22.25
N GLU A 142 -5.91 -2.17 23.48
CA GLU A 142 -7.01 -3.03 23.90
C GLU A 142 -8.35 -2.31 23.77
N GLU A 143 -8.46 -1.07 24.27
CA GLU A 143 -9.68 -0.25 24.09
C GLU A 143 -10.01 -0.05 22.59
N THR A 144 -8.99 0.18 21.77
CA THR A 144 -9.17 0.33 20.31
C THR A 144 -9.66 -0.95 19.65
N LEU A 145 -9.13 -2.11 20.05
CA LEU A 145 -9.54 -3.41 19.56
C LEU A 145 -10.97 -3.74 19.99
N GLU A 146 -11.33 -3.49 21.24
CA GLU A 146 -12.69 -3.67 21.75
C GLU A 146 -13.71 -2.85 20.94
N LEU A 147 -13.41 -1.57 20.69
CA LEU A 147 -14.26 -0.69 19.88
C LEU A 147 -14.35 -1.17 18.43
N ALA A 148 -13.24 -1.58 17.83
CA ALA A 148 -13.23 -2.08 16.45
C ALA A 148 -14.03 -3.39 16.31
N ARG A 149 -13.89 -4.31 17.25
CA ARG A 149 -14.64 -5.58 17.32
C ARG A 149 -16.12 -5.32 17.53
N TRP A 150 -16.48 -4.49 18.50
CA TRP A 150 -17.87 -4.09 18.74
C TRP A 150 -18.50 -3.46 17.49
N ALA A 151 -17.80 -2.52 16.85
CA ALA A 151 -18.30 -1.86 15.64
C ALA A 151 -18.50 -2.86 14.50
N ARG A 152 -17.54 -3.78 14.30
CA ARG A 152 -17.63 -4.85 13.31
C ARG A 152 -18.85 -5.74 13.53
N ASP A 153 -19.05 -6.19 14.76
CA ASP A 153 -20.21 -7.03 15.12
C ASP A 153 -21.52 -6.30 14.90
N ALA A 154 -21.62 -5.04 15.33
CA ALA A 154 -22.80 -4.22 15.12
C ALA A 154 -23.10 -4.00 13.62
N ILE A 155 -22.09 -3.69 12.81
CA ILE A 155 -22.25 -3.51 11.36
C ILE A 155 -22.71 -4.81 10.69
N ASN A 156 -22.18 -5.96 11.13
CA ASN A 156 -22.55 -7.27 10.58
C ASN A 156 -23.98 -7.70 10.92
N THR A 157 -24.68 -6.99 11.81
CA THR A 157 -26.14 -7.19 12.01
C THR A 157 -27.00 -6.47 10.96
N ILE A 158 -26.42 -5.55 10.18
CA ILE A 158 -27.13 -4.75 9.19
C ILE A 158 -27.17 -5.51 7.86
N GLU A 159 -28.37 -5.77 7.35
CA GLU A 159 -28.56 -6.48 6.08
C GLU A 159 -27.86 -5.76 4.92
N GLY A 160 -27.08 -6.50 4.14
CA GLY A 160 -26.36 -5.99 2.98
C GLY A 160 -24.99 -5.35 3.28
N LEU A 161 -24.60 -5.24 4.56
CA LEU A 161 -23.26 -4.84 4.97
C LEU A 161 -22.45 -6.05 5.46
N ASN A 162 -21.14 -5.98 5.27
CA ASN A 162 -20.20 -6.95 5.84
C ASN A 162 -18.91 -6.22 6.23
N ALA A 163 -18.62 -6.15 7.52
CA ALA A 163 -17.34 -5.69 8.05
C ALA A 163 -16.46 -6.92 8.30
N PHE A 164 -15.43 -7.07 7.46
CA PHE A 164 -14.56 -8.24 7.53
C PHE A 164 -13.49 -8.12 8.62
N GLY A 165 -12.94 -9.27 9.01
CA GLY A 165 -11.90 -9.40 10.01
C GLY A 165 -11.07 -10.67 9.88
N LYS A 166 -10.86 -11.37 11.00
CA LYS A 166 -9.97 -12.54 11.12
C LYS A 166 -10.40 -13.75 10.27
N GLU A 167 -11.63 -13.80 9.78
CA GLU A 167 -12.07 -14.84 8.84
C GLU A 167 -11.32 -14.82 7.50
N LEU A 168 -10.61 -13.72 7.18
CA LEU A 168 -9.75 -13.64 6.01
C LEU A 168 -8.40 -14.35 6.20
N ILE A 169 -8.04 -14.73 7.42
CA ILE A 169 -6.80 -15.45 7.72
C ILE A 169 -6.80 -16.80 7.00
N GLY A 170 -5.69 -17.10 6.32
CA GLY A 170 -5.52 -18.31 5.51
C GLY A 170 -5.93 -18.15 4.05
N THR A 171 -6.59 -17.04 3.68
CA THR A 171 -6.81 -16.71 2.26
C THR A 171 -5.51 -16.29 1.57
N PRO A 172 -5.39 -16.39 0.23
CA PRO A 172 -4.17 -15.99 -0.48
C PRO A 172 -3.70 -14.56 -0.17
N GLY A 173 -2.52 -14.48 0.46
CA GLY A 173 -1.91 -13.22 0.87
C GLY A 173 -2.50 -12.61 2.15
N CYS A 174 -3.16 -13.39 3.00
CA CYS A 174 -3.60 -12.97 4.33
C CYS A 174 -3.21 -14.06 5.34
N PHE A 175 -2.02 -13.93 5.92
CA PHE A 175 -1.52 -14.82 6.96
C PHE A 175 -2.03 -14.43 8.34
N ASP A 176 -2.20 -13.13 8.56
CA ASP A 176 -2.74 -12.55 9.78
C ASP A 176 -3.49 -11.25 9.46
N PHE A 177 -4.17 -10.64 10.42
CA PHE A 177 -5.03 -9.49 10.20
C PHE A 177 -4.99 -8.48 11.34
N ASP A 178 -4.75 -7.21 11.01
CA ASP A 178 -4.91 -6.06 11.92
C ASP A 178 -6.40 -5.70 12.07
N GLU A 179 -7.00 -6.13 13.19
CA GLU A 179 -8.42 -5.90 13.48
C GLU A 179 -8.79 -4.44 13.73
N THR A 180 -7.83 -3.53 13.91
CA THR A 180 -8.14 -2.09 14.01
C THR A 180 -8.53 -1.50 12.66
N LYS A 181 -8.23 -2.21 11.55
CA LYS A 181 -8.74 -1.87 10.22
C LYS A 181 -10.19 -2.34 10.06
N LEU A 182 -11.11 -1.39 10.25
CA LEU A 182 -12.54 -1.58 10.02
C LEU A 182 -12.89 -1.29 8.56
N SER A 183 -12.79 -2.32 7.73
CA SER A 183 -13.19 -2.25 6.32
C SER A 183 -14.58 -2.87 6.14
N ILE A 184 -15.44 -2.20 5.35
CA ILE A 184 -16.85 -2.57 5.21
C ILE A 184 -17.19 -2.75 3.73
N HIS A 185 -17.66 -3.94 3.36
CA HIS A 185 -18.32 -4.18 2.09
C HIS A 185 -19.74 -3.61 2.11
N VAL A 186 -20.00 -2.73 1.14
CA VAL A 186 -21.28 -2.02 0.98
C VAL A 186 -22.06 -2.47 -0.26
N ALA A 187 -21.53 -3.46 -0.99
CA ALA A 187 -22.14 -3.92 -2.24
C ALA A 187 -23.54 -4.53 -2.02
N GLY A 188 -23.80 -5.13 -0.86
CA GLY A 188 -25.09 -5.75 -0.54
C GLY A 188 -26.23 -4.74 -0.40
N ILE A 189 -25.92 -3.46 -0.17
CA ILE A 189 -26.91 -2.36 -0.19
C ILE A 189 -26.97 -1.61 -1.52
N GLY A 190 -26.25 -2.09 -2.56
CA GLY A 190 -26.32 -1.54 -3.91
C GLY A 190 -25.49 -0.28 -4.15
N TYR A 191 -24.55 0.05 -3.25
CA TYR A 191 -23.65 1.20 -3.40
C TYR A 191 -22.20 0.76 -3.62
N THR A 192 -21.42 1.63 -4.27
CA THR A 192 -19.95 1.52 -4.30
C THR A 192 -19.33 2.21 -3.08
N GLY A 193 -18.07 1.91 -2.78
CA GLY A 193 -17.32 2.59 -1.73
C GLY A 193 -17.27 4.11 -1.93
N TYR A 194 -17.12 4.58 -3.18
CA TYR A 194 -17.09 6.01 -3.52
C TYR A 194 -18.42 6.72 -3.26
N GLN A 195 -19.54 6.05 -3.54
CA GLN A 195 -20.86 6.62 -3.26
C GLN A 195 -21.10 6.73 -1.76
N ILE A 196 -20.76 5.69 -0.99
CA ILE A 196 -20.86 5.71 0.47
C ILE A 196 -19.94 6.76 1.08
N GLU A 197 -18.69 6.88 0.61
CA GLU A 197 -17.80 7.97 1.01
C GLU A 197 -18.47 9.33 0.83
N THR A 198 -19.05 9.57 -0.36
CA THR A 198 -19.68 10.84 -0.69
C THR A 198 -20.84 11.13 0.25
N ILE A 199 -21.69 10.13 0.53
CA ILE A 199 -22.81 10.24 1.46
C ILE A 199 -22.30 10.53 2.89
N LEU A 200 -21.37 9.71 3.40
CA LEU A 200 -20.80 9.88 4.74
C LEU A 200 -20.16 11.26 4.91
N ARG A 201 -19.40 11.71 3.92
CA ARG A 201 -18.70 13.00 3.96
C ARG A 201 -19.64 14.19 3.84
N ARG A 202 -20.59 14.18 2.88
CA ARG A 202 -21.45 15.33 2.59
C ARG A 202 -22.65 15.42 3.51
N ASP A 203 -23.28 14.30 3.80
CA ASP A 203 -24.56 14.27 4.52
C ASP A 203 -24.36 14.06 6.03
N TYR A 204 -23.27 13.38 6.41
CA TYR A 204 -22.98 13.02 7.81
C TYR A 204 -21.70 13.63 8.39
N ASN A 205 -20.89 14.34 7.58
CA ASN A 205 -19.59 14.89 7.97
C ASN A 205 -18.59 13.85 8.53
N ILE A 206 -18.67 12.62 8.04
CA ILE A 206 -17.77 11.51 8.40
C ILE A 206 -16.76 11.32 7.27
N GLN A 207 -15.48 11.54 7.56
CA GLN A 207 -14.39 11.26 6.64
C GLN A 207 -13.87 9.84 6.87
N ILE A 208 -13.86 9.03 5.82
CA ILE A 208 -13.23 7.72 5.83
C ILE A 208 -11.79 7.80 5.29
N GLU A 209 -10.95 6.84 5.68
CA GLU A 209 -9.54 6.76 5.24
C GLU A 209 -9.43 6.35 3.77
N LEU A 210 -10.25 5.39 3.34
CA LEU A 210 -10.16 4.75 2.02
C LEU A 210 -11.53 4.28 1.53
N SER A 211 -11.76 4.43 0.23
CA SER A 211 -12.88 3.85 -0.53
C SER A 211 -12.35 3.14 -1.78
N ASP A 212 -13.03 2.08 -2.21
CA ASP A 212 -12.66 1.34 -3.44
C ASP A 212 -13.93 0.81 -4.12
N MET A 213 -13.77 0.40 -5.38
CA MET A 213 -14.76 -0.18 -6.26
C MET A 213 -15.11 -1.63 -5.96
N LYS A 214 -14.42 -2.33 -5.04
CA LYS A 214 -14.62 -3.78 -4.80
C LYS A 214 -16.04 -4.11 -4.34
N THR A 215 -16.92 -4.20 -5.33
CA THR A 215 -18.20 -4.84 -5.28
C THR A 215 -17.91 -6.31 -5.57
N GLU A 216 -17.79 -7.12 -4.53
CA GLU A 216 -17.83 -8.57 -4.71
C GLU A 216 -19.25 -8.97 -5.11
N ARG A 217 -19.60 -8.70 -6.38
CA ARG A 217 -20.66 -9.31 -7.19
C ARG A 217 -20.62 -8.71 -8.60
N VAL A 218 -19.94 -9.45 -9.49
CA VAL A 218 -20.00 -9.29 -10.94
C VAL A 218 -21.46 -9.17 -11.38
N THR A 219 -21.87 -7.97 -11.79
CA THR A 219 -23.12 -7.76 -12.52
C THR A 219 -22.72 -7.51 -13.98
N VAL A 220 -23.16 -8.41 -14.85
CA VAL A 220 -22.81 -8.44 -16.28
C VAL A 220 -23.45 -7.26 -17.01
N THR A 221 -22.66 -6.19 -17.19
CA THR A 221 -22.54 -5.43 -18.44
C THR A 221 -21.29 -4.53 -18.31
N HIS A 222 -20.15 -5.01 -18.84
CA HIS A 222 -18.80 -4.41 -18.81
C HIS A 222 -18.00 -4.55 -17.49
N SER A 223 -17.64 -5.78 -17.11
CA SER A 223 -16.55 -5.97 -16.13
C SER A 223 -15.20 -6.05 -16.86
N VAL A 224 -14.44 -4.96 -16.90
CA VAL A 224 -13.02 -5.01 -17.29
C VAL A 224 -12.26 -5.71 -16.16
N ALA A 225 -11.60 -6.83 -16.47
CA ALA A 225 -10.75 -7.51 -15.51
C ALA A 225 -9.55 -6.63 -15.16
N ILE A 226 -9.10 -6.65 -13.90
CA ILE A 226 -7.86 -5.97 -13.49
C ILE A 226 -6.72 -6.51 -14.37
N PRO A 227 -6.00 -5.64 -15.09
CA PRO A 227 -4.95 -6.07 -16.01
C PRO A 227 -3.83 -6.78 -15.24
N LYS A 228 -3.16 -7.72 -15.91
CA LYS A 228 -1.93 -8.33 -15.38
C LYS A 228 -0.85 -7.27 -15.24
N SER A 229 0.10 -7.50 -14.33
CA SER A 229 1.28 -6.65 -14.17
C SER A 229 1.96 -6.41 -15.54
N PRO A 230 2.12 -5.13 -15.95
CA PRO A 230 2.76 -4.79 -17.21
C PRO A 230 4.22 -5.25 -17.29
N GLU A 231 4.70 -5.47 -18.51
CA GLU A 231 6.10 -5.81 -18.75
C GLU A 231 7.00 -4.57 -18.59
N MET A 232 7.99 -4.65 -17.70
CA MET A 232 9.02 -3.61 -17.54
C MET A 232 10.09 -3.74 -18.63
N LEU A 233 10.07 -2.85 -19.62
CA LEU A 233 11.00 -2.88 -20.76
C LEU A 233 12.28 -2.08 -20.52
N VAL A 234 12.18 -0.99 -19.76
CA VAL A 234 13.31 -0.18 -19.33
C VAL A 234 13.13 0.22 -17.87
N SER A 235 14.23 0.50 -17.18
CA SER A 235 14.12 0.93 -15.77
C SER A 235 13.33 2.25 -15.65
N PRO A 236 12.59 2.47 -14.55
CA PRO A 236 11.87 3.73 -14.33
C PRO A 236 12.80 4.95 -14.39
N ARG A 237 14.05 4.81 -13.91
CA ARG A 237 15.08 5.84 -14.01
C ARG A 237 15.40 6.16 -15.48
N SER A 238 15.61 5.15 -16.31
CA SER A 238 15.89 5.35 -17.73
C SER A 238 14.71 6.04 -18.41
N ALA A 239 13.49 5.54 -18.21
CA ALA A 239 12.28 6.14 -18.78
C ALA A 239 12.09 7.60 -18.34
N PHE A 240 12.38 7.92 -17.07
CA PHE A 240 12.28 9.28 -16.56
C PHE A 240 13.22 10.26 -17.28
N TYR A 241 14.46 9.85 -17.62
CA TYR A 241 15.42 10.71 -18.32
C TYR A 241 15.35 10.64 -19.85
N SER A 242 14.66 9.64 -20.41
CA SER A 242 14.46 9.51 -21.85
C SER A 242 13.57 10.63 -22.41
N PRO A 243 13.77 11.03 -23.67
CA PRO A 243 12.84 11.89 -24.39
C PRO A 243 11.44 11.29 -24.43
N LYS A 244 10.43 12.15 -24.40
CA LYS A 244 9.01 11.76 -24.35
C LYS A 244 8.27 12.46 -25.47
N LYS A 245 7.33 11.74 -26.08
CA LYS A 245 6.32 12.29 -27.00
C LYS A 245 4.94 12.16 -26.34
N VAL A 246 4.03 13.07 -26.68
CA VAL A 246 2.64 13.03 -26.22
C VAL A 246 1.82 12.35 -27.30
N VAL A 247 1.02 11.36 -26.92
CA VAL A 247 0.11 10.62 -27.80
C VAL A 247 -1.28 10.56 -27.16
N ALA A 248 -2.33 10.37 -27.95
CA ALA A 248 -3.66 10.08 -27.40
C ALA A 248 -3.62 8.77 -26.59
N LEU A 249 -4.50 8.64 -25.59
CA LEU A 249 -4.55 7.44 -24.75
C LEU A 249 -4.71 6.16 -25.60
N GLU A 250 -5.55 6.20 -26.62
CA GLU A 250 -5.81 5.08 -27.53
C GLU A 250 -4.58 4.76 -28.40
N ASP A 251 -3.81 5.78 -28.79
CA ASP A 251 -2.59 5.63 -29.59
C ASP A 251 -1.38 5.18 -28.77
N SER A 252 -1.50 5.13 -27.44
CA SER A 252 -0.42 4.70 -26.54
C SER A 252 -0.26 3.18 -26.48
N ILE A 253 -1.19 2.40 -27.05
CA ILE A 253 -1.16 0.94 -27.04
C ILE A 253 0.12 0.42 -27.73
N GLY A 254 0.90 -0.37 -26.99
CA GLY A 254 2.16 -0.98 -27.44
C GLY A 254 3.40 -0.13 -27.16
N GLU A 255 3.23 1.15 -26.86
CA GLU A 255 4.31 2.08 -26.54
C GLU A 255 4.84 1.86 -25.11
N ILE A 256 5.99 2.47 -24.81
CA ILE A 256 6.60 2.44 -23.47
C ILE A 256 6.16 3.68 -22.69
N ALA A 257 5.58 3.48 -21.51
CA ALA A 257 5.11 4.56 -20.65
C ALA A 257 6.26 5.51 -20.27
N GLY A 258 6.11 6.79 -20.58
CA GLY A 258 7.04 7.87 -20.22
C GLY A 258 6.61 8.64 -18.97
N GLU A 259 5.42 8.37 -18.44
CA GLU A 259 4.89 8.87 -17.17
C GLU A 259 4.12 7.75 -16.43
N MET A 260 3.65 8.04 -15.22
CA MET A 260 2.88 7.10 -14.40
C MET A 260 1.40 7.44 -14.49
N VAL A 261 0.53 6.43 -14.47
CA VAL A 261 -0.91 6.61 -14.21
C VAL A 261 -1.25 5.80 -12.98
N MET A 262 -1.81 6.45 -11.97
CA MET A 262 -2.13 5.87 -10.67
C MET A 262 -3.60 6.11 -10.35
N ALA A 263 -4.30 5.06 -9.94
CA ALA A 263 -5.68 5.18 -9.47
C ALA A 263 -5.68 5.52 -7.98
N TYR A 264 -6.41 6.57 -7.60
CA TYR A 264 -6.60 6.98 -6.22
C TYR A 264 -8.09 7.13 -5.89
N PRO A 265 -8.51 6.68 -4.70
CA PRO A 265 -7.81 5.75 -3.80
C PRO A 265 -7.69 4.32 -4.41
N PRO A 266 -6.79 3.43 -3.92
CA PRO A 266 -5.82 3.58 -2.83
C PRO A 266 -4.46 4.19 -3.22
N GLY A 267 -4.25 4.59 -4.46
CA GLY A 267 -2.95 5.05 -4.95
C GLY A 267 -2.07 3.93 -5.50
N ILE A 268 -2.68 2.96 -6.19
CA ILE A 268 -1.93 1.88 -6.85
C ILE A 268 -1.66 2.30 -8.30
N PRO A 269 -0.39 2.25 -8.75
CA PRO A 269 -0.06 2.48 -10.15
C PRO A 269 -0.78 1.50 -11.06
N VAL A 270 -1.51 2.03 -12.03
CA VAL A 270 -2.05 1.26 -13.16
C VAL A 270 -0.94 0.97 -14.16
N ILE A 271 -0.06 1.95 -14.40
CA ILE A 271 1.13 1.83 -15.23
C ILE A 271 2.26 2.67 -14.61
N CYS A 272 3.46 2.11 -14.56
CA CYS A 272 4.70 2.78 -14.16
C CYS A 272 5.52 3.20 -15.38
N MET A 273 6.35 4.22 -15.21
CA MET A 273 7.32 4.62 -16.24
C MET A 273 8.24 3.46 -16.64
N GLY A 274 8.38 3.23 -17.94
CA GLY A 274 9.19 2.14 -18.51
C GLY A 274 8.44 0.84 -18.76
N GLU A 275 7.17 0.75 -18.36
CA GLU A 275 6.31 -0.38 -18.64
C GLU A 275 5.67 -0.29 -20.03
N ARG A 276 5.35 -1.45 -20.62
CA ARG A 276 4.58 -1.53 -21.86
C ARG A 276 3.11 -1.22 -21.59
N ILE A 277 2.55 -0.26 -22.33
CA ILE A 277 1.12 0.04 -22.27
C ILE A 277 0.37 -0.99 -23.13
N SER A 278 -0.49 -1.81 -22.52
CA SER A 278 -1.30 -2.80 -23.23
C SER A 278 -2.72 -2.30 -23.52
N LYS A 279 -3.47 -3.03 -24.35
CA LYS A 279 -4.88 -2.72 -24.63
C LYS A 279 -5.74 -2.81 -23.36
N GLU A 280 -5.44 -3.79 -22.51
CA GLU A 280 -6.13 -4.04 -21.25
C GLU A 280 -5.90 -2.90 -20.26
N ILE A 281 -4.68 -2.34 -20.23
CA ILE A 281 -4.35 -1.17 -19.41
C ILE A 281 -5.15 0.05 -19.86
N VAL A 282 -5.20 0.34 -21.17
CA VAL A 282 -5.98 1.45 -21.70
C VAL A 282 -7.47 1.29 -21.40
N ALA A 283 -8.02 0.09 -21.61
CA ALA A 283 -9.43 -0.20 -21.29
C ALA A 283 -9.72 -0.03 -19.78
N TYR A 284 -8.79 -0.42 -18.92
CA TYR A 284 -8.92 -0.24 -17.48
C TYR A 284 -8.87 1.24 -17.06
N ILE A 285 -7.97 2.04 -17.66
CA ILE A 285 -7.93 3.50 -17.44
C ILE A 285 -9.25 4.15 -17.87
N GLN A 286 -9.80 3.78 -19.02
CA GLN A 286 -11.09 4.28 -19.50
C GLN A 286 -12.23 3.92 -18.54
N LEU A 287 -12.27 2.68 -18.04
CA LEU A 287 -13.25 2.28 -17.01
C LEU A 287 -13.12 3.15 -15.76
N LEU A 288 -11.91 3.38 -15.25
CA LEU A 288 -11.69 4.23 -14.08
C LEU A 288 -12.18 5.67 -14.30
N LYS A 289 -11.98 6.22 -15.51
CA LYS A 289 -12.52 7.54 -15.90
C LYS A 289 -14.05 7.56 -15.89
N GLU A 290 -14.70 6.56 -16.48
CA GLU A 290 -16.17 6.45 -16.52
C GLU A 290 -16.79 6.38 -15.12
N GLN A 291 -16.06 5.79 -14.17
CA GLN A 291 -16.49 5.66 -12.77
C GLN A 291 -16.13 6.89 -11.91
N ASN A 292 -15.56 7.95 -12.50
CA ASN A 292 -15.08 9.16 -11.80
C ASN A 292 -14.04 8.85 -10.70
N CYS A 293 -13.22 7.82 -10.88
CA CYS A 293 -12.06 7.56 -10.01
C CYS A 293 -10.99 8.64 -10.26
N GLU A 294 -10.33 9.11 -9.21
CA GLU A 294 -9.26 10.09 -9.35
C GLU A 294 -8.01 9.42 -9.92
N LEU A 295 -7.47 9.99 -11.00
CA LEU A 295 -6.23 9.53 -11.62
C LEU A 295 -5.12 10.55 -11.36
N HIS A 296 -3.93 10.05 -10.98
CA HIS A 296 -2.75 10.87 -10.64
C HIS A 296 -1.50 10.37 -11.37
N GLY A 297 -0.45 11.21 -11.38
CA GLY A 297 0.88 10.87 -11.92
C GLY A 297 1.14 11.29 -13.36
N MET A 298 0.10 11.63 -14.11
CA MET A 298 0.16 12.07 -15.50
C MET A 298 0.16 13.60 -15.66
N ALA A 299 0.71 14.07 -16.78
CA ALA A 299 0.75 15.49 -17.10
C ALA A 299 -0.62 16.06 -17.54
N ASP A 300 -1.47 15.25 -18.18
CA ASP A 300 -2.85 15.59 -18.53
C ASP A 300 -3.82 15.09 -17.45
N PRO A 301 -4.42 15.96 -16.62
CA PRO A 301 -5.29 15.54 -15.51
C PRO A 301 -6.54 14.77 -15.95
N LEU A 302 -6.97 14.91 -17.22
CA LEU A 302 -8.12 14.18 -17.76
C LEU A 302 -7.71 12.87 -18.42
N VAL A 303 -6.40 12.58 -18.51
CA VAL A 303 -5.86 11.36 -19.09
C VAL A 303 -6.41 11.12 -20.51
N ASN A 304 -6.47 12.17 -21.33
CA ASN A 304 -6.81 12.05 -22.75
C ASN A 304 -5.56 11.81 -23.59
N HIS A 305 -4.42 12.30 -23.10
CA HIS A 305 -3.11 12.06 -23.68
C HIS A 305 -2.16 11.48 -22.64
N LEU A 306 -1.23 10.65 -23.10
CA LEU A 306 -0.14 10.11 -22.30
C LEU A 306 1.22 10.49 -22.88
N ARG A 307 2.20 10.69 -22.01
CA ARG A 307 3.61 10.73 -22.40
C ARG A 307 4.14 9.32 -22.53
N VAL A 308 4.64 9.00 -23.72
CA VAL A 308 5.34 7.74 -24.02
C VAL A 308 6.79 8.03 -24.42
N LEU A 309 7.67 7.04 -24.37
CA LEU A 309 9.05 7.23 -24.80
C LEU A 309 9.11 7.61 -26.28
N GLY A 310 9.84 8.68 -26.57
CA GLY A 310 10.14 9.11 -27.93
C GLY A 310 11.36 8.37 -28.47
N THR A 311 11.41 8.16 -29.79
CA THR A 311 12.66 7.86 -30.48
C THR A 311 13.51 9.13 -30.55
N ASN A 312 14.82 9.00 -30.30
CA ASN A 312 15.80 10.03 -30.64
C ASN A 312 15.80 10.33 -32.14
#